data_AF-A0A2W4J9P3-F1
#
_entry.id   AF-A0A2W4J9P3-F1
#
_cell.length_a   1.000
_cell.length_b   1.000
_cell.length_c   1.000
_cell.angle_alpha   90.00
_cell.angle_beta   90.00
_cell.angle_gamma   90.00
#
_symmetry.space_group_name_H-M   'P 1'
#
loop_
_entity.id
_entity.type
_entity.pdbx_description
1 polymer ?
#
loop_
_entity_poly.entity_id
_entity_poly.type
_entity_poly.pdbx_seq_one_letter_code
_entity_poly.pdbx_strand_id
1 'polypeptide(L)'
;LYNWPLKSTPASVLPYLVSFGALPAFVVLALPDRPPPPIWLVAGGALLGGGAHFVNVLPDLADDARTGVRGLPHRCGPLGSRLAAAGLLFAATLVLVFGPPGAPSGLGLIALAATVVILTAGWYATRAARRRGERSTAVFRAVLLVAVIDVVLLVTKGQIV
;
A
#
# COMPACT_ATOMS: atom_id res chain seq x y z
N LEU A 1 -11.48 -18.25 1.91
CA LEU A 1 -12.28 -17.14 2.49
C LEU A 1 -12.27 -15.86 1.63
N TYR A 2 -11.16 -15.46 0.99
CA TYR A 2 -11.14 -14.26 0.13
C TYR A 2 -12.08 -14.37 -1.09
N ASN A 3 -11.93 -15.41 -1.91
CA ASN A 3 -12.68 -15.56 -3.16
C ASN A 3 -14.20 -15.68 -2.98
N TRP A 4 -14.66 -16.09 -1.81
CA TRP A 4 -16.06 -16.10 -1.42
C TRP A 4 -16.16 -16.12 0.12
N PRO A 5 -16.93 -15.22 0.78
CA PRO A 5 -17.69 -14.09 0.23
C PRO A 5 -16.94 -12.74 0.25
N LEU A 6 -15.75 -12.67 0.85
CA LEU A 6 -15.15 -11.39 1.27
C LEU A 6 -14.82 -10.43 0.12
N LYS A 7 -14.40 -10.91 -1.05
CA LYS A 7 -14.07 -10.04 -2.20
C LYS A 7 -15.24 -9.15 -2.65
N SER A 8 -16.48 -9.58 -2.40
CA SER A 8 -17.71 -8.87 -2.77
C SER A 8 -18.30 -8.02 -1.64
N THR A 9 -17.61 -7.86 -0.51
CA THR A 9 -18.08 -7.11 0.65
C THR A 9 -17.18 -5.89 0.94
N PRO A 10 -17.59 -4.95 1.83
CA PRO A 10 -16.71 -3.87 2.27
C PRO A 10 -15.45 -4.40 2.97
N ALA A 11 -15.51 -5.62 3.50
CA ALA A 11 -14.38 -6.30 4.13
C ALA A 11 -13.36 -6.88 3.13
N SER A 12 -13.52 -6.65 1.82
CA SER A 12 -12.60 -7.16 0.78
C SER A 12 -11.11 -6.81 0.99
N VAL A 13 -10.82 -5.74 1.73
CA VAL A 13 -9.44 -5.31 2.03
C VAL A 13 -8.82 -6.12 3.17
N LEU A 14 -9.62 -6.69 4.08
CA LEU A 14 -9.12 -7.37 5.28
C LEU A 14 -8.17 -8.52 4.97
N PRO A 15 -8.44 -9.39 3.97
CA PRO A 15 -7.51 -10.48 3.66
C PRO A 15 -6.14 -9.98 3.23
N TYR A 16 -6.05 -8.86 2.51
CA TYR A 16 -4.78 -8.25 2.15
C TYR A 16 -4.06 -7.65 3.36
N LEU A 17 -4.77 -6.91 4.22
CA LEU A 17 -4.19 -6.36 5.46
C LEU A 17 -3.62 -7.47 6.35
N VAL A 18 -4.40 -8.53 6.56
CA VAL A 18 -4.01 -9.66 7.40
C VAL A 18 -2.87 -10.45 6.77
N SER A 19 -2.97 -10.83 5.50
CA SER A 19 -1.94 -11.63 4.84
C SER A 19 -0.61 -10.89 4.77
N PHE A 20 -0.59 -9.63 4.31
CA PHE A 20 0.67 -8.89 4.21
C PHE A 20 1.24 -8.48 5.56
N GLY A 21 0.41 -8.24 6.59
CA GLY A 21 0.91 -8.04 7.95
C GLY A 21 1.49 -9.32 8.57
N ALA A 22 0.88 -10.47 8.27
CA ALA A 22 1.32 -11.77 8.77
C ALA A 22 2.63 -12.25 8.12
N LEU A 23 2.92 -11.88 6.87
CA LEU A 23 4.15 -12.29 6.16
C LEU A 23 5.43 -11.95 6.94
N PRO A 24 5.73 -10.67 7.28
CA PRO A 24 6.92 -10.36 8.05
C PRO A 24 6.83 -10.87 9.51
N ALA A 25 5.62 -10.95 10.09
CA ALA A 25 5.44 -11.53 11.42
C ALA A 25 5.86 -13.00 11.47
N PHE A 26 5.49 -13.78 10.45
CA PHE A 26 5.84 -15.19 10.30
C PHE A 26 7.36 -15.38 10.21
N VAL A 27 8.06 -14.51 9.47
CA VAL A 27 9.52 -14.53 9.36
C VAL A 27 10.18 -14.27 10.72
N VAL A 28 9.74 -13.26 11.46
CA VAL A 28 10.31 -12.94 12.79
C VAL A 28 10.05 -14.06 13.80
N LEU A 29 8.85 -14.64 13.80
CA LEU A 29 8.50 -15.75 14.67
C LEU A 29 9.30 -17.04 14.41
N ALA A 30 9.94 -17.15 13.24
CA ALA A 30 10.81 -18.25 12.89
C ALA A 30 12.26 -18.08 13.39
N LEU A 31 12.63 -16.90 13.91
CA LEU A 31 13.96 -16.66 14.46
C LEU A 31 14.20 -17.48 15.75
N PRO A 32 15.47 -17.84 16.04
CA PRO A 32 15.86 -18.32 17.36
C PRO A 32 15.36 -17.36 18.45
N ASP A 33 14.96 -17.91 19.60
CA ASP A 33 14.44 -17.15 20.74
C ASP A 33 13.07 -16.44 20.54
N ARG A 34 12.42 -16.63 19.39
CA ARG A 34 11.03 -16.21 19.07
C ARG A 34 10.65 -14.82 19.60
N PRO A 35 11.40 -13.76 19.25
CA PRO A 35 11.02 -12.41 19.64
C PRO A 35 9.62 -12.09 19.08
N PRO A 36 8.77 -11.36 19.83
CA PRO A 36 7.49 -10.92 19.29
C PRO A 36 7.73 -10.01 18.08
N PRO A 37 6.99 -10.19 16.98
CA PRO A 37 7.16 -9.36 15.80
C PRO A 37 6.87 -7.89 16.14
N PRO A 38 7.75 -6.94 15.78
CA PRO A 38 7.51 -5.54 16.06
C PRO A 38 6.22 -5.06 15.41
N ILE A 39 5.39 -4.34 16.18
CA ILE A 39 4.06 -3.89 15.72
C ILE A 39 4.18 -3.01 14.46
N TRP A 40 5.22 -2.19 14.37
CA TRP A 40 5.46 -1.36 13.18
C TRP A 40 5.72 -2.18 11.92
N LEU A 41 6.36 -3.35 12.05
CA LEU A 41 6.66 -4.23 10.93
C LEU A 41 5.38 -4.88 10.40
N VAL A 42 4.53 -5.35 11.31
CA VAL A 42 3.20 -5.90 11.00
C VAL A 42 2.30 -4.83 10.39
N ALA A 43 2.27 -3.64 10.96
CA ALA A 43 1.46 -2.52 10.47
C ALA A 43 1.93 -2.04 9.09
N GLY A 44 3.25 -1.91 8.87
CA GLY A 44 3.81 -1.55 7.57
C GLY A 44 3.46 -2.57 6.49
N GLY A 45 3.60 -3.86 6.78
CA GLY A 45 3.14 -4.93 5.90
C GLY A 45 1.64 -4.86 5.61
N ALA A 46 0.80 -4.71 6.64
CA ALA A 46 -0.65 -4.60 6.47
C ALA A 46 -1.04 -3.42 5.57
N LEU A 47 -0.47 -2.24 5.79
CA LEU A 47 -0.74 -1.04 4.99
C LEU A 47 -0.32 -1.23 3.52
N LEU A 48 0.85 -1.83 3.28
CA LEU A 48 1.31 -2.24 1.95
C LEU A 48 0.30 -3.16 1.26
N GLY A 49 -0.18 -4.20 1.94
CA GLY A 49 -1.21 -5.11 1.41
C GLY A 49 -2.51 -4.40 1.09
N GLY A 50 -2.97 -3.52 1.99
CA GLY A 50 -4.14 -2.68 1.76
C GLY A 50 -4.00 -1.82 0.52
N GLY A 51 -2.88 -1.12 0.36
CA GLY A 51 -2.56 -0.34 -0.84
C GLY A 51 -2.56 -1.20 -2.10
N ALA A 52 -1.91 -2.36 -2.05
CA ALA A 52 -1.86 -3.32 -3.15
C ALA A 52 -3.26 -3.83 -3.56
N HIS A 53 -4.17 -4.06 -2.61
CA HIS A 53 -5.56 -4.43 -2.92
C HIS A 53 -6.25 -3.39 -3.81
N PHE A 54 -6.17 -2.11 -3.44
CA PHE A 54 -6.78 -1.04 -4.24
C PHE A 54 -6.11 -0.89 -5.61
N VAL A 55 -4.78 -1.03 -5.68
CA VAL A 55 -4.03 -1.00 -6.95
C VAL A 55 -4.43 -2.15 -7.87
N ASN A 56 -4.57 -3.36 -7.32
CA ASN A 56 -4.90 -4.57 -8.08
C ASN A 56 -6.33 -4.52 -8.64
N VAL A 57 -7.28 -3.95 -7.91
CA VAL A 57 -8.68 -3.87 -8.36
C VAL A 57 -8.92 -2.74 -9.36
N LEU A 58 -8.08 -1.70 -9.37
CA LEU A 58 -8.30 -0.50 -10.19
C LEU A 58 -8.42 -0.74 -11.70
N PRO A 59 -7.57 -1.55 -12.35
CA PRO A 59 -7.67 -1.86 -13.77
C PRO A 59 -8.98 -2.57 -14.13
N ASP A 60 -9.43 -3.48 -13.26
CA ASP A 60 -10.53 -4.42 -13.53
C ASP A 60 -11.86 -3.98 -12.92
N LEU A 61 -11.91 -2.82 -12.28
CA LEU A 61 -13.03 -2.33 -11.47
C LEU A 61 -14.39 -2.35 -12.20
N ALA A 62 -14.40 -2.05 -13.49
CA ALA A 62 -15.62 -2.10 -14.31
C ALA A 62 -16.03 -3.53 -14.67
N ASP A 63 -15.07 -4.41 -14.90
CA ASP A 63 -15.28 -5.80 -15.34
C ASP A 63 -15.73 -6.66 -14.17
N ASP A 64 -15.10 -6.47 -13.01
CA ASP A 64 -15.52 -7.03 -11.73
C ASP A 64 -16.97 -6.60 -11.37
N ALA A 65 -17.30 -5.33 -11.54
CA ALA A 65 -18.65 -4.84 -11.27
C ALA A 65 -19.70 -5.48 -12.20
N ARG A 66 -19.35 -5.76 -13.47
CA ARG A 66 -20.22 -6.46 -14.43
C ARG A 66 -20.46 -7.92 -14.05
N THR A 67 -19.51 -8.56 -13.37
CA THR A 67 -19.64 -9.94 -12.86
C THR A 67 -20.25 -10.02 -11.45
N GLY A 68 -20.70 -8.88 -10.89
CA GLY A 68 -21.35 -8.82 -9.58
C GLY A 68 -20.38 -8.68 -8.39
N VAL A 69 -19.08 -8.56 -8.64
CA VAL A 69 -18.09 -8.31 -7.58
C VAL A 69 -18.16 -6.85 -7.15
N ARG A 70 -18.48 -6.61 -5.87
CA ARG A 70 -18.61 -5.27 -5.29
C ARG A 70 -17.84 -5.15 -3.97
N GLY A 71 -16.52 -5.17 -4.06
CA GLY A 71 -15.61 -4.93 -2.93
C GLY A 71 -15.58 -3.46 -2.45
N LEU A 72 -14.71 -3.16 -1.48
CA LEU A 72 -14.47 -1.79 -1.00
C LEU A 72 -13.97 -0.85 -2.11
N PRO A 73 -13.00 -1.23 -2.97
CA PRO A 73 -12.55 -0.36 -4.07
C PRO A 73 -13.70 0.05 -5.01
N HIS A 74 -14.60 -0.88 -5.30
CA HIS A 74 -15.80 -0.62 -6.11
C HIS A 74 -16.70 0.45 -5.48
N ARG A 75 -16.91 0.37 -4.16
CA ARG A 75 -17.73 1.35 -3.42
C ARG A 75 -17.07 2.74 -3.34
N CYS A 76 -15.73 2.80 -3.29
CA CYS A 76 -14.97 4.04 -3.33
C CYS A 76 -14.88 4.66 -4.75
N GLY A 77 -15.21 3.88 -5.78
CA GLY A 77 -15.05 4.23 -7.18
C GLY A 77 -13.59 4.41 -7.60
N PRO A 78 -13.32 4.73 -8.88
CA PRO A 78 -11.96 4.81 -9.40
C PRO A 78 -11.11 5.92 -8.75
N LEU A 79 -11.69 7.07 -8.42
CA LEU A 79 -10.93 8.15 -7.78
C LEU A 79 -10.65 7.83 -6.31
N GLY A 80 -11.67 7.42 -5.55
CA GLY A 80 -11.51 7.05 -4.14
C GLY A 80 -10.53 5.89 -3.96
N SER A 81 -10.55 4.90 -4.87
CA SER A 81 -9.58 3.79 -4.84
C SER A 81 -8.14 4.23 -5.06
N ARG A 82 -7.89 5.19 -5.97
CA ARG A 82 -6.55 5.76 -6.18
C ARG A 82 -6.07 6.53 -4.96
N LEU A 83 -6.97 7.32 -4.34
CA LEU A 83 -6.65 8.07 -3.13
C LEU A 83 -6.40 7.15 -1.93
N ALA A 84 -7.20 6.10 -1.78
CA ALA A 84 -7.02 5.08 -0.74
C ALA A 84 -5.67 4.36 -0.92
N ALA A 85 -5.33 3.94 -2.15
CA ALA A 85 -4.03 3.34 -2.44
C ALA A 85 -2.87 4.29 -2.07
N ALA A 86 -2.90 5.53 -2.53
CA ALA A 86 -1.86 6.52 -2.23
C ALA A 86 -1.75 6.81 -0.72
N GLY A 87 -2.89 6.93 -0.02
CA GLY A 87 -2.93 7.19 1.41
C GLY A 87 -2.40 6.02 2.24
N LEU A 88 -2.76 4.78 1.88
CA LEU A 88 -2.28 3.57 2.56
C LEU A 88 -0.78 3.38 2.38
N LEU A 89 -0.26 3.58 1.17
CA LEU A 89 1.18 3.49 0.93
C LEU A 89 1.96 4.62 1.60
N PHE A 90 1.46 5.85 1.57
CA PHE A 90 2.07 6.95 2.32
C PHE A 90 2.10 6.66 3.83
N ALA A 91 1.01 6.11 4.38
CA ALA A 91 0.98 5.68 5.77
C ALA A 91 1.98 4.54 6.04
N ALA A 92 2.14 3.60 5.11
CA ALA A 92 3.17 2.56 5.19
C ALA A 92 4.57 3.18 5.27
N THR A 93 4.90 4.13 4.39
CA THR A 93 6.18 4.86 4.44
C THR A 93 6.40 5.50 5.81
N LEU A 94 5.39 6.19 6.37
CA LEU A 94 5.49 6.80 7.70
C LEU A 94 5.76 5.76 8.80
N VAL A 95 5.00 4.67 8.80
CA VAL A 95 5.18 3.58 9.78
C VAL A 95 6.55 2.94 9.67
N LEU A 96 7.07 2.74 8.45
CA LEU A 96 8.39 2.13 8.24
C LEU A 96 9.55 3.07 8.56
N VAL A 97 9.36 4.39 8.44
CA VAL A 97 10.38 5.39 8.76
C VAL A 97 10.46 5.68 10.25
N PHE A 98 9.30 5.79 10.93
CA PHE A 98 9.22 6.21 12.33
C PHE A 98 8.90 5.09 13.32
N GLY A 99 8.55 3.90 12.83
CA GLY A 99 8.20 2.76 13.66
C GLY A 99 9.38 2.10 14.37
N PRO A 100 10.53 1.87 13.70
CA PRO A 100 11.72 1.33 14.37
C PRO A 100 12.20 2.25 15.52
N PRO A 101 12.74 1.68 16.62
CA PRO A 101 13.19 2.48 17.75
C PRO A 101 14.38 3.39 17.40
N GLY A 102 14.39 4.60 17.95
CA GLY A 102 15.42 5.61 17.71
C GLY A 102 15.00 6.67 16.68
N ALA A 103 15.95 7.54 16.33
CA ALA A 103 15.70 8.59 15.33
C ALA A 103 15.59 7.99 13.91
N PRO A 104 14.75 8.56 13.03
CA PRO A 104 14.66 8.11 11.65
C PRO A 104 16.01 8.28 10.95
N SER A 105 16.49 7.21 10.33
CA SER A 105 17.73 7.24 9.54
C SER A 105 17.62 8.23 8.37
N GLY A 106 18.75 8.81 7.95
CA GLY A 106 18.79 9.69 6.77
C GLY A 106 18.17 9.08 5.50
N LEU A 107 18.42 7.78 5.24
CA LEU A 107 17.77 7.06 4.13
C LEU A 107 16.25 6.99 4.26
N GLY A 108 15.73 6.83 5.48
CA GLY A 108 14.29 6.84 5.75
C GLY A 108 13.67 8.22 5.50
N LEU A 109 14.35 9.29 5.90
CA LEU A 109 13.91 10.66 5.61
C LEU A 109 13.95 10.98 4.11
N ILE A 110 14.99 10.53 3.40
CA ILE A 110 15.08 10.64 1.93
C ILE A 110 13.94 9.87 1.26
N ALA A 111 13.66 8.65 1.71
CA ALA A 111 12.55 7.85 1.19
C ALA A 111 11.19 8.55 1.42
N LEU A 112 10.96 9.11 2.62
CA LEU A 112 9.76 9.88 2.92
C LEU A 112 9.62 11.11 2.01
N ALA A 113 10.70 11.88 1.84
CA ALA A 113 10.71 13.03 0.97
C ALA A 113 10.43 12.63 -0.50
N ALA A 114 11.06 11.54 -0.97
CA ALA A 114 10.83 10.99 -2.29
C ALA A 114 9.36 10.56 -2.47
N THR A 115 8.76 9.88 -1.49
CA THR A 115 7.35 9.50 -1.52
C THR A 115 6.45 10.73 -1.68
N VAL A 116 6.68 11.79 -0.91
CA VAL A 116 5.90 13.04 -1.02
C VAL A 116 6.03 13.64 -2.42
N VAL A 117 7.25 13.74 -2.95
CA VAL A 117 7.51 14.27 -4.29
C VAL A 117 6.85 13.41 -5.37
N ILE A 118 6.96 12.09 -5.30
CA ILE A 118 6.41 11.15 -6.29
C ILE A 118 4.88 11.23 -6.32
N LEU A 119 4.22 11.21 -5.16
CA LEU A 119 2.75 11.27 -5.09
C LEU A 119 2.21 12.62 -5.57
N THR A 120 2.85 13.72 -5.16
CA THR A 120 2.45 15.07 -5.60
C THR A 120 2.69 15.25 -7.09
N ALA A 121 3.86 14.86 -7.62
CA ALA A 121 4.17 14.93 -9.05
C ALA A 121 3.19 14.08 -9.87
N GLY A 122 2.89 12.85 -9.45
CA GLY A 122 1.90 11.99 -10.11
C GLY A 122 0.50 12.60 -10.15
N TRP A 123 0.09 13.25 -9.06
CA TRP A 123 -1.17 14.00 -8.98
C TRP A 123 -1.20 15.19 -9.94
N TYR A 124 -0.18 16.05 -9.92
CA TYR A 124 -0.07 17.19 -10.83
C TYR A 124 -0.03 16.77 -12.29
N ALA A 125 0.76 15.76 -12.64
CA ALA A 125 0.83 15.22 -14.00
C ALA A 125 -0.53 14.70 -14.47
N THR A 126 -1.28 14.02 -13.60
CA THR A 126 -2.64 13.56 -13.92
C THR A 126 -3.62 14.72 -14.10
N ARG A 127 -3.54 15.74 -13.26
CA ARG A 127 -4.38 16.95 -13.42
C ARG A 127 -4.04 17.69 -14.71
N ALA A 128 -2.77 17.79 -15.07
CA ALA A 128 -2.31 18.43 -16.30
C ALA A 128 -2.76 17.66 -17.55
N ALA A 129 -2.63 16.34 -17.57
CA ALA A 129 -3.10 15.50 -18.68
C ALA A 129 -4.63 15.58 -18.85
N ARG A 130 -5.40 15.56 -17.75
CA ARG A 130 -6.86 15.73 -17.79
C ARG A 130 -7.28 17.06 -18.40
N ARG A 131 -6.55 18.15 -18.12
CA ARG A 131 -6.80 19.46 -18.74
C ARG A 131 -6.59 19.46 -20.25
N ARG A 132 -5.74 18.57 -20.76
CA ARG A 132 -5.48 18.39 -22.20
C ARG A 132 -6.41 17.36 -22.86
N GLY A 133 -7.34 16.76 -22.11
CA GLY A 133 -8.21 15.70 -22.61
C GLY A 133 -7.51 14.33 -22.77
N GLU A 134 -6.32 14.16 -22.21
CA GLU A 134 -5.51 12.94 -22.36
C GLU A 134 -5.77 11.94 -21.24
N ARG A 135 -5.60 10.64 -21.54
CA ARG A 135 -5.59 9.58 -20.52
C ARG A 135 -4.23 9.59 -19.79
N SER A 136 -4.26 9.61 -18.46
CA SER A 136 -3.03 9.58 -17.62
C SER A 136 -2.93 8.29 -16.81
N THR A 137 -1.72 7.71 -16.80
CA THR A 137 -1.31 6.62 -15.90
C THR A 137 -0.38 7.11 -14.78
N ALA A 138 -0.16 8.42 -14.65
CA ALA A 138 0.87 8.97 -13.77
C ALA A 138 0.62 8.68 -12.27
N VAL A 139 -0.60 8.83 -11.76
CA VAL A 139 -0.93 8.46 -10.37
C VAL A 139 -0.69 6.97 -10.12
N PHE A 140 -1.03 6.11 -11.07
CA PHE A 140 -0.81 4.67 -10.93
C PHE A 140 0.69 4.34 -10.84
N ARG A 141 1.51 4.91 -11.74
CA ARG A 141 2.97 4.76 -11.69
C ARG A 141 3.56 5.31 -10.40
N ALA A 142 3.08 6.46 -9.91
CA ALA A 142 3.53 7.04 -8.65
C ALA A 142 3.26 6.11 -7.47
N VAL A 143 2.05 5.55 -7.38
CA VAL A 143 1.68 4.58 -6.34
C VAL A 143 2.54 3.31 -6.42
N LEU A 144 2.82 2.79 -7.62
CA LEU A 144 3.74 1.65 -7.80
C LEU A 144 5.16 1.96 -7.34
N LEU A 145 5.69 3.14 -7.67
CA LEU A 145 7.03 3.56 -7.22
C LEU A 145 7.10 3.67 -5.69
N VAL A 146 6.08 4.22 -5.05
CA VAL A 146 6.01 4.28 -3.58
C VAL A 146 5.91 2.88 -2.98
N ALA A 147 5.13 1.98 -3.56
CA ALA A 147 5.07 0.59 -3.10
C ALA A 147 6.45 -0.09 -3.14
N VAL A 148 7.25 0.17 -4.18
CA VAL A 148 8.63 -0.32 -4.26
C VAL A 148 9.50 0.28 -3.15
N ILE A 149 9.39 1.58 -2.89
CA ILE A 149 10.10 2.24 -1.77
C ILE A 149 9.74 1.57 -0.44
N ASP A 150 8.44 1.37 -0.18
CA ASP A 150 7.97 0.75 1.07
C ASP A 150 8.45 -0.69 1.22
N VAL A 151 8.47 -1.48 0.15
CA VAL A 151 9.04 -2.84 0.18
C VAL A 151 10.53 -2.81 0.50
N VAL A 152 11.30 -1.89 -0.10
CA VAL A 152 12.73 -1.72 0.19
C VAL A 152 12.94 -1.31 1.65
N LEU A 153 12.16 -0.36 2.17
CA LEU A 153 12.21 0.03 3.58
C LEU A 153 11.87 -1.15 4.51
N LEU A 154 10.81 -1.91 4.19
CA LEU A 154 10.38 -3.07 4.98
C LEU A 154 11.48 -4.13 5.08
N VAL A 155 12.10 -4.49 3.95
CA VAL A 155 13.15 -5.52 3.92
C VAL A 155 14.43 -5.03 4.61
N THR A 156 14.88 -3.81 4.31
CA THR A 156 16.13 -3.28 4.88
C THR A 156 16.04 -2.96 6.36
N LYS A 157 14.87 -2.54 6.86
CA LYS A 157 14.65 -2.31 8.29
C LYS A 157 14.29 -3.58 9.04
N GLY A 158 13.65 -4.55 8.39
CA GLY A 158 13.33 -5.85 8.97
C GLY A 158 14.57 -6.68 9.30
N GLN A 159 15.68 -6.49 8.59
CA GLN A 159 16.97 -7.14 8.89
C GLN A 159 17.65 -6.66 10.18
N ILE A 160 17.17 -5.57 10.79
CA ILE A 160 17.72 -4.98 12.01
C ILE A 160 17.00 -5.52 13.26
N VAL A 161 15.93 -6.32 13.07
CA VAL A 161 15.15 -6.95 14.14
C VAL A 161 15.73 -8.32 14.48
#